data_AF-A0A6B3EZV7-F1
#
_entry.id   AF-A0A6B3EZV7-F1
#
_cell.length_a   1.000
_cell.length_b   1.000
_cell.length_c   1.000
_cell.angle_alpha   90.00
_cell.angle_beta   90.00
_cell.angle_gamma   90.00
#
_symmetry.space_group_name_H-M   'P 1'
#
loop_
_entity.id
_entity.type
_entity.pdbx_description
1 polymer ?
#
loop_
_entity_poly.entity_id
_entity_poly.type
_entity_poly.pdbx_seq_one_letter_code
_entity_poly.pdbx_strand_id
1 'polypeptide(L)'
;LTDSKLLTPKRRVALVMELERWVTAHSLGHASPEEIDELGMTAALRLAAIRALDGLPVRPDWVILDGNHDYLGAPWNVRTVIKGDQSCVSVAAASVLAKVARDRLMAELGAQHE
;
A
#
# COMPACT_ATOMS: atom_id res chain seq x y z
N LEU A 1 -7.93 -13.35 -3.07
CA LEU A 1 -7.12 -12.12 -2.89
C LEU A 1 -5.66 -12.30 -3.27
N THR A 2 -5.16 -13.53 -3.41
CA THR A 2 -3.76 -13.84 -3.69
C THR A 2 -3.24 -13.25 -5.01
N ASP A 3 -2.02 -12.71 -4.92
CA ASP A 3 -1.21 -12.04 -5.95
C ASP A 3 -1.97 -11.07 -6.85
N SER A 4 -1.93 -9.79 -6.47
CA SER A 4 -2.54 -8.71 -7.25
C SER A 4 -1.98 -8.67 -8.68
N LYS A 5 -0.73 -9.10 -8.92
CA LYS A 5 -0.06 -9.03 -10.23
C LYS A 5 -0.59 -10.07 -11.23
N LEU A 6 -1.23 -11.14 -10.76
CA LEU A 6 -1.89 -12.13 -11.62
C LEU A 6 -3.29 -11.71 -12.08
N LEU A 7 -3.82 -10.60 -11.55
CA LEU A 7 -5.14 -10.08 -11.89
C LEU A 7 -5.07 -9.06 -13.03
N THR A 8 -5.98 -9.18 -13.99
CA THR A 8 -6.17 -8.17 -15.03
C THR A 8 -6.58 -6.82 -14.42
N PRO A 9 -6.28 -5.68 -15.08
CA PRO A 9 -6.66 -4.36 -14.56
C PRO A 9 -8.15 -4.25 -14.23
N LYS A 10 -9.03 -4.75 -15.12
CA LYS A 10 -10.48 -4.78 -14.90
C LYS A 10 -10.86 -5.56 -13.64
N ARG A 11 -10.27 -6.74 -13.43
CA ARG A 11 -10.56 -7.57 -12.26
C ARG A 11 -10.03 -6.94 -10.97
N ARG A 12 -8.89 -6.25 -11.03
CA ARG A 12 -8.31 -5.52 -9.88
C ARG A 12 -9.20 -4.38 -9.42
N VAL A 13 -9.74 -3.58 -10.34
CA VAL A 13 -10.69 -2.51 -10.03
C VAL A 13 -11.99 -3.05 -9.43
N ALA A 14 -12.52 -4.15 -9.97
CA ALA A 14 -13.70 -4.81 -9.39
C ALA A 14 -13.45 -5.29 -7.95
N LEU A 15 -12.27 -5.88 -7.70
CA LEU A 15 -11.88 -6.32 -6.36
C LEU A 15 -11.75 -5.18 -5.35
N VAL A 16 -11.35 -3.98 -5.77
CA VAL A 16 -11.29 -2.82 -4.86
C VAL A 16 -12.66 -2.51 -4.27
N MET A 17 -13.72 -2.52 -5.09
CA MET A 17 -15.08 -2.28 -4.59
C MET A 17 -15.55 -3.36 -3.60
N GLU A 18 -15.10 -4.60 -3.76
CA GLU A 18 -15.38 -5.67 -2.80
C GLU A 18 -14.57 -5.50 -1.51
N LEU A 19 -13.29 -5.19 -1.65
CA LEU A 19 -12.36 -4.96 -0.55
C LEU A 19 -12.79 -3.80 0.35
N GLU A 20 -13.23 -2.68 -0.23
CA GLU A 20 -13.72 -1.52 0.51
C GLU A 20 -14.90 -1.87 1.44
N ARG A 21 -15.69 -2.89 1.08
CA ARG A 21 -16.78 -3.39 1.94
C ARG A 21 -16.31 -4.40 3.00
N TRP A 22 -15.17 -5.04 2.79
CA TRP A 22 -14.65 -6.08 3.69
C TRP A 22 -13.68 -5.52 4.74
N VAL A 23 -12.96 -4.46 4.42
CA VAL A 23 -12.01 -3.83 5.33
C VAL A 23 -12.72 -2.86 6.27
N THR A 24 -12.37 -2.88 7.55
CA THR A 24 -12.90 -1.93 8.54
C THR A 24 -12.55 -0.49 8.18
N ALA A 25 -11.33 -0.27 7.71
CA ALA A 25 -10.84 0.99 7.20
C ALA A 25 -9.63 0.74 6.30
N HIS A 26 -9.34 1.67 5.40
CA HIS A 26 -8.11 1.70 4.63
C HIS A 26 -7.71 3.15 4.38
N SER A 27 -6.43 3.36 4.11
CA SER A 27 -5.84 4.67 3.82
C SER A 27 -4.65 4.46 2.89
N LEU A 28 -4.32 5.50 2.12
CA LEU A 28 -3.21 5.50 1.17
C LEU A 28 -2.26 6.63 1.53
N GLY A 29 -0.97 6.32 1.53
CA GLY A 29 0.10 7.28 1.70
C GLY A 29 1.07 7.19 0.53
N HIS A 30 1.60 8.34 0.13
CA HIS A 30 2.50 8.47 -1.00
C HIS A 30 3.75 9.25 -0.60
N ALA A 31 4.85 8.98 -1.28
CA ALA A 31 6.04 9.83 -1.30
C ALA A 31 6.25 10.28 -2.75
N SER A 32 6.48 11.58 -2.92
CA SER A 32 6.76 12.20 -4.21
C SER A 32 8.15 11.80 -4.75
N PRO A 33 8.39 11.93 -6.06
CA PRO A 33 9.73 11.74 -6.63
C PRO A 33 10.78 12.60 -5.92
N GLU A 34 10.46 13.86 -5.62
CA GLU A 34 11.38 14.79 -4.95
C GLU A 34 11.74 14.31 -3.54
N GLU A 35 10.77 13.79 -2.78
CA GLU A 35 11.02 13.20 -1.46
C GLU A 35 11.84 11.91 -1.55
N ILE A 36 11.67 11.12 -2.61
CA ILE A 36 12.48 9.92 -2.85
C ILE A 36 13.94 10.30 -3.14
N ASP A 37 14.15 11.31 -3.97
CA ASP A 37 15.48 11.80 -4.34
C ASP A 37 16.22 12.41 -3.13
N GLU A 38 15.50 13.11 -2.25
CA GLU A 38 16.08 13.73 -1.05
C GLU A 38 16.36 12.73 0.08
N LEU A 39 15.39 11.84 0.37
CA LEU A 39 15.43 10.97 1.56
C LEU A 39 16.04 9.60 1.27
N GLY A 40 16.07 9.19 0.00
CA GLY A 40 16.36 7.84 -0.42
C GLY A 40 15.18 6.86 -0.22
N MET A 41 15.30 5.69 -0.83
CA MET A 41 14.18 4.75 -0.99
C MET A 41 13.58 4.25 0.34
N THR A 42 14.41 3.87 1.32
CA THR A 42 13.93 3.31 2.60
C THR A 42 13.18 4.37 3.42
N ALA A 43 13.69 5.59 3.47
CA ALA A 43 13.06 6.67 4.23
C ALA A 43 11.78 7.16 3.53
N ALA A 44 11.75 7.23 2.20
CA ALA A 44 10.54 7.54 1.45
C ALA A 44 9.46 6.46 1.61
N LEU A 45 9.84 5.18 1.62
CA LEU A 45 8.93 4.06 1.89
C LEU A 45 8.32 4.16 3.29
N ARG A 46 9.15 4.48 4.30
CA ARG A 46 8.71 4.75 5.67
C ARG A 46 7.76 5.92 5.73
N LEU A 47 8.07 7.03 5.06
CA LEU A 47 7.23 8.22 5.01
C LEU A 47 5.84 7.92 4.42
N ALA A 48 5.79 7.24 3.28
CA ALA A 48 4.54 6.83 2.65
C ALA A 48 3.71 5.90 3.56
N ALA A 49 4.35 4.96 4.25
CA ALA A 49 3.65 4.08 5.18
C ALA A 49 3.12 4.82 6.42
N ILE A 50 3.89 5.74 7.00
CA ILE A 50 3.42 6.59 8.11
C ILE A 50 2.21 7.41 7.69
N ARG A 51 2.26 8.07 6.51
CA ARG A 51 1.12 8.80 5.96
C ARG A 51 -0.12 7.92 5.79
N ALA A 52 0.05 6.68 5.34
CA ALA A 52 -1.05 5.72 5.25
C ALA A 52 -1.63 5.39 6.63
N LEU A 53 -0.77 5.11 7.62
CA LEU A 53 -1.18 4.79 8.99
C LEU A 53 -1.88 5.96 9.68
N ASP A 54 -1.40 7.20 9.49
CA ASP A 54 -1.98 8.41 10.06
C ASP A 54 -3.36 8.75 9.46
N GLY A 55 -3.63 8.30 8.23
CA GLY A 55 -4.94 8.45 7.60
C GLY A 55 -5.97 7.40 8.03
N LEU A 56 -5.59 6.40 8.85
CA LEU A 56 -6.56 5.43 9.38
C LEU A 56 -7.38 6.05 10.52
N PRO A 57 -8.71 5.81 10.57
CA PRO A 57 -9.56 6.32 11.65
C PRO A 57 -9.26 5.68 13.01
N VAL A 58 -8.59 4.52 13.01
CA VAL A 58 -8.21 3.79 14.21
C VAL A 58 -6.76 3.37 14.07
N ARG A 59 -5.95 3.65 15.10
CA ARG A 59 -4.56 3.24 15.15
C ARG A 59 -4.46 1.71 15.30
N PRO A 60 -3.75 1.00 14.42
CA PRO A 60 -3.56 -0.45 14.58
C PRO A 60 -2.54 -0.78 15.68
N ASP A 61 -2.78 -1.86 16.41
CA ASP A 61 -1.83 -2.39 17.41
C ASP A 61 -0.62 -3.07 16.76
N TRP A 62 -0.83 -3.67 15.58
CA TRP A 62 0.16 -4.43 14.81
C TRP A 62 0.12 -4.05 13.34
N VAL A 63 1.30 -3.93 12.73
CA VAL A 63 1.47 -3.70 11.29
C VAL A 63 2.16 -4.90 10.67
N ILE A 64 1.58 -5.44 9.60
CA ILE A 64 2.19 -6.52 8.82
C ILE A 64 2.79 -5.91 7.55
N LEU A 65 4.10 -6.03 7.37
CA LEU A 65 4.82 -5.56 6.20
C LEU A 65 5.14 -6.73 5.26
N ASP A 66 4.90 -6.53 3.97
CA ASP A 66 5.35 -7.47 2.93
C ASP A 66 6.85 -7.29 2.67
N GLY A 67 7.63 -8.34 2.90
CA GLY A 67 9.08 -8.35 2.75
C GLY A 67 9.79 -8.83 4.01
N ASN A 68 11.10 -8.61 4.04
CA ASN A 68 11.99 -9.04 5.12
C ASN A 68 12.57 -7.87 5.94
N HIS A 69 12.22 -6.63 5.60
CA HIS A 69 12.80 -5.43 6.20
C HIS A 69 11.73 -4.64 6.96
N ASP A 70 11.97 -4.39 8.23
CA ASP A 70 11.18 -3.45 9.02
C ASP A 70 11.73 -2.04 8.81
N TYR A 71 10.99 -1.25 8.03
CA TYR A 71 11.31 0.16 7.77
C TYR A 71 10.44 1.12 8.61
N LEU A 72 9.50 0.64 9.42
CA LEU A 72 8.66 1.50 10.27
C LEU A 72 9.32 1.72 11.64
N GLY A 73 9.72 0.61 12.28
CA GLY A 73 10.25 0.59 13.64
C GLY A 73 9.30 1.18 14.69
N ALA A 74 9.85 1.51 15.86
CA ALA A 74 9.10 2.18 16.92
C ALA A 74 8.45 3.49 16.43
N PRO A 75 7.21 3.81 16.85
CA PRO A 75 6.43 3.19 17.92
C PRO A 75 5.47 2.07 17.46
N TRP A 76 5.70 1.47 16.29
CA TRP A 76 4.83 0.45 15.72
C TRP A 76 5.31 -0.95 16.06
N ASN A 77 4.37 -1.86 16.37
CA ASN A 77 4.69 -3.28 16.46
C ASN A 77 4.61 -3.89 15.07
N VAL A 78 5.76 -4.22 14.50
CA VAL A 78 5.87 -4.63 13.10
C VAL A 78 6.17 -6.12 12.99
N ARG A 79 5.45 -6.79 12.09
CA ARG A 79 5.75 -8.16 11.65
C ARG A 79 6.04 -8.15 10.16
N THR A 80 7.25 -8.54 9.79
CA THR A 80 7.62 -8.73 8.38
C THR A 80 7.24 -10.14 7.93
N VAL A 81 6.68 -10.25 6.72
CA VAL A 81 6.30 -11.51 6.10
C VAL A 81 6.79 -11.51 4.66
N ILE A 82 7.71 -12.42 4.34
CA ILE A 82 8.19 -12.60 2.96
C ILE A 82 7.04 -13.17 2.13
N LYS A 83 6.67 -12.49 1.04
CA LYS A 83 5.50 -12.84 0.21
C LYS A 83 4.21 -12.83 1.04
N GLY A 84 4.05 -11.76 1.82
CA GLY A 84 2.88 -11.54 2.67
C GLY A 84 1.60 -11.45 1.86
N ASP A 85 1.67 -10.96 0.62
CA ASP A 85 0.56 -10.93 -0.32
C ASP A 85 -0.02 -12.31 -0.69
N GLN A 86 0.77 -13.38 -0.51
CA GLN A 86 0.36 -14.77 -0.76
C GLN A 86 -0.18 -15.46 0.49
N SER A 87 0.22 -15.01 1.68
CA SER A 87 0.00 -15.69 2.95
C SER A 87 -0.85 -14.90 3.96
N CYS A 88 -1.08 -13.61 3.72
CA CYS A 88 -1.85 -12.72 4.57
C CYS A 88 -2.91 -11.97 3.74
N VAL A 89 -4.18 -12.18 4.08
CA VAL A 89 -5.32 -11.54 3.40
C VAL A 89 -5.25 -10.02 3.52
N SER A 90 -4.84 -9.48 4.66
CA SER A 90 -4.72 -8.04 4.88
C SER A 90 -3.63 -7.41 4.01
N VAL A 91 -2.48 -8.06 3.89
CA VAL A 91 -1.39 -7.60 3.00
C VAL A 91 -1.82 -7.69 1.54
N ALA A 92 -2.49 -8.77 1.16
CA ALA A 92 -3.03 -8.93 -0.20
C ALA A 92 -4.03 -7.83 -0.55
N ALA A 93 -4.96 -7.52 0.37
CA ALA A 93 -5.93 -6.42 0.21
C ALA A 93 -5.23 -5.06 0.06
N ALA A 94 -4.27 -4.77 0.93
CA ALA A 94 -3.49 -3.53 0.87
C ALA A 94 -2.72 -3.39 -0.46
N SER A 95 -2.09 -4.48 -0.95
CA SER A 95 -1.38 -4.51 -2.24
C SER A 95 -2.30 -4.23 -3.43
N VAL A 96 -3.52 -4.79 -3.43
CA VAL A 96 -4.52 -4.53 -4.46
C VAL A 96 -4.95 -3.06 -4.46
N LEU A 97 -5.30 -2.52 -3.29
CA LEU A 97 -5.71 -1.12 -3.13
C LEU A 97 -4.61 -0.15 -3.59
N ALA A 98 -3.38 -0.37 -3.12
CA ALA A 98 -2.23 0.46 -3.47
C ALA A 98 -1.93 0.44 -4.98
N LYS A 99 -1.98 -0.73 -5.63
CA LYS A 99 -1.73 -0.80 -7.08
C LYS A 99 -2.82 -0.07 -7.87
N VAL A 100 -4.09 -0.28 -7.55
CA VAL A 100 -5.18 0.38 -8.28
C VAL A 100 -5.10 1.89 -8.15
N ALA A 101 -4.81 2.40 -6.95
CA ALA A 101 -4.62 3.83 -6.74
C ALA A 101 -3.43 4.37 -7.54
N ARG A 102 -2.28 3.68 -7.51
CA ARG A 102 -1.10 4.08 -8.28
C ARG A 102 -1.37 4.08 -9.79
N ASP A 103 -2.05 3.07 -10.31
CA ASP A 103 -2.34 2.96 -11.74
C ASP A 103 -3.28 4.07 -12.22
N ARG A 104 -4.26 4.46 -11.40
CA ARG A 104 -5.12 5.61 -11.67
C ARG A 104 -4.31 6.91 -11.72
N LEU A 105 -3.46 7.15 -10.70
CA LEU A 105 -2.61 8.34 -10.65
C LEU A 105 -1.69 8.44 -11.88
N MET A 106 -1.07 7.33 -12.28
CA MET A 106 -0.18 7.32 -13.46
C MET A 106 -0.96 7.55 -14.76
N ALA A 107 -2.18 7.02 -14.89
CA ALA A 107 -3.03 7.26 -16.05
C ALA A 107 -3.47 8.74 -16.14
N GLU A 108 -3.83 9.34 -15.00
CA GLU A 108 -4.19 10.76 -14.91
C GLU A 108 -3.02 11.67 -15.28
N LEU A 109 -1.82 11.39 -14.76
CA LEU A 109 -0.61 12.12 -15.14
C LEU A 109 -0.25 11.93 -16.61
N GLY A 110 -0.44 10.71 -17.14
CA GLY A 110 -0.23 10.43 -18.57
C GLY A 110 -1.09 11.34 -19.45
N ALA A 111 -2.37 11.49 -19.13
CA ALA A 111 -3.30 12.34 -19.88
C ALA A 111 -2.99 13.85 -19.78
N GLN A 112 -2.24 14.30 -18.76
CA GLN A 112 -1.86 15.70 -18.58
C GLN A 112 -0.58 16.09 -19.34
N HIS A 113 0.19 15.11 -19.79
CA HIS A 113 1.47 15.29 -20.48
C HIS A 113 1.44 14.78 -21.94
N GLU A 114 0.25 14.52 -22.49
CA GLU A 114 -0.03 14.36 -23.92
C GLU A 114 -0.26 15.73 -24.59
#